data_AF-U1PY82-F1
#
_entry.id   AF-U1PY82-F1
#
_cell.length_a   1.000
_cell.length_b   1.000
_cell.length_c   1.000
_cell.angle_alpha   90.00
_cell.angle_beta   90.00
_cell.angle_gamma   90.00
#
_symmetry.space_group_name_H-M   'P 1'
#
loop_
_entity.id
_entity.type
_entity.pdbx_description
1 polymer ?
#
loop_
_entity_poly.entity_id
_entity_poly.type
_entity_poly.pdbx_seq_one_letter_code
_entity_poly.pdbx_strand_id
1 'polypeptide(L)'
;MAVLLTHILVPYVILTVAGWQFNWLTKRWIAIGMAGAAIPDLMKIQILLDDNVIESILGIPFSYAPISSLGGVLLIAGGITVFFETQRRRIFSFLLFGALSSLVVDGLRVFADGRSEFWLYPFSWWRPPTPSLYVTSDVRVLLTAILVSAVVFVLDRSNRMM
;
A
#
# COMPACT_ATOMS: atom_id res chain seq x y z
N MET A 1 1.49 0.66 -14.61
CA MET A 1 0.21 0.09 -14.15
C MET A 1 0.35 -1.22 -13.36
N ALA A 2 1.39 -2.05 -13.57
CA ALA A 2 1.61 -3.34 -12.87
C ALA A 2 1.85 -3.26 -11.33
N VAL A 3 2.29 -2.11 -10.84
CA VAL A 3 2.65 -1.90 -9.42
C VAL A 3 1.46 -1.99 -8.49
N LEU A 4 0.32 -1.42 -8.90
CA LEU A 4 -0.87 -1.27 -8.04
C LEU A 4 -1.38 -2.64 -7.60
N LEU A 5 -1.44 -3.58 -8.55
CA LEU A 5 -1.85 -4.95 -8.29
C LEU A 5 -0.84 -5.66 -7.36
N THR A 6 0.45 -5.42 -7.55
CA THR A 6 1.50 -6.02 -6.70
C THR A 6 1.36 -5.57 -5.25
N HIS A 7 1.09 -4.29 -5.01
CA HIS A 7 0.88 -3.74 -3.66
C HIS A 7 -0.33 -4.30 -2.95
N ILE A 8 -1.38 -4.66 -3.68
CA ILE A 8 -2.58 -5.28 -3.10
C ILE A 8 -2.35 -6.79 -2.85
N LEU A 9 -1.63 -7.46 -3.75
CA LEU A 9 -1.35 -8.89 -3.67
C LEU A 9 -0.38 -9.27 -2.54
N VAL A 10 0.60 -8.42 -2.22
CA VAL A 10 1.56 -8.67 -1.13
C VAL A 10 0.86 -8.83 0.24
N PRO A 11 0.06 -7.86 0.74
CA PRO A 11 -0.66 -8.01 2.00
C PRO A 11 -1.74 -9.08 1.92
N TYR A 12 -2.32 -9.35 0.74
CA TYR A 12 -3.20 -10.51 0.55
C TYR A 12 -2.48 -11.82 0.88
N VAL A 13 -1.28 -12.04 0.33
CA VAL A 13 -0.48 -13.24 0.58
C VAL A 13 -0.10 -13.34 2.06
N ILE A 14 0.43 -12.26 2.64
CA ILE A 14 0.89 -12.24 4.04
C ILE A 14 -0.28 -12.51 5.00
N LEU A 15 -1.41 -11.84 4.81
CA LEU A 15 -2.56 -12.00 5.70
C LEU A 15 -3.27 -13.34 5.48
N THR A 16 -3.31 -13.87 4.26
CA THR A 16 -3.87 -15.21 4.00
C THR A 16 -3.05 -16.29 4.70
N VAL A 17 -1.72 -16.25 4.56
CA VAL A 17 -0.82 -17.21 5.22
C VAL A 17 -0.89 -17.07 6.75
N ALA A 18 -0.91 -15.84 7.26
CA ALA A 18 -1.10 -15.60 8.70
C ALA A 18 -2.46 -16.14 9.18
N GLY A 19 -3.50 -16.08 8.35
CA GLY A 19 -4.82 -16.61 8.65
C GLY A 19 -4.86 -18.13 8.81
N TRP A 20 -3.88 -18.88 8.30
CA TRP A 20 -3.75 -20.32 8.56
C TRP A 20 -3.30 -20.62 9.98
N GLN A 21 -2.51 -19.73 10.59
CA GLN A 21 -2.08 -19.89 11.98
C GLN A 21 -3.04 -19.22 12.97
N PHE A 22 -3.73 -18.16 12.54
CA PHE A 22 -4.58 -17.34 13.39
C PHE A 22 -6.04 -17.44 12.97
N ASN A 23 -6.81 -18.30 13.66
CA ASN A 23 -8.25 -18.51 13.39
C ASN A 23 -9.12 -17.25 13.55
N TRP A 24 -8.64 -16.22 14.25
CA TRP A 24 -9.34 -14.94 14.41
C TRP A 24 -9.22 -14.04 13.16
N LEU A 25 -8.30 -14.36 12.24
CA LEU A 25 -8.03 -13.61 11.01
C LEU A 25 -9.02 -14.01 9.89
N THR A 26 -10.23 -13.47 9.97
CA THR A 26 -11.28 -13.71 8.97
C THR A 26 -11.01 -12.95 7.66
N LYS A 27 -11.66 -13.39 6.56
CA LYS A 27 -11.59 -12.76 5.22
C LYS A 27 -11.87 -11.24 5.25
N ARG A 28 -12.71 -10.79 6.18
CA ARG A 28 -13.01 -9.37 6.38
C ARG A 28 -11.75 -8.57 6.73
N TRP A 29 -10.89 -9.09 7.60
CA TRP A 29 -9.64 -8.43 8.00
C TRP A 29 -8.60 -8.43 6.88
N ILE A 30 -8.54 -9.51 6.10
CA ILE A 30 -7.69 -9.60 4.90
C ILE A 30 -8.08 -8.51 3.90
N ALA A 31 -9.38 -8.35 3.64
CA ALA A 31 -9.89 -7.31 2.74
C ALA A 31 -9.58 -5.88 3.22
N ILE A 32 -9.68 -5.63 4.52
CA ILE A 32 -9.32 -4.34 5.11
C ILE A 32 -7.80 -4.07 4.95
N GLY A 33 -6.96 -5.09 5.13
CA GLY A 33 -5.52 -4.96 4.89
C GLY A 33 -5.19 -4.69 3.42
N MET A 34 -5.85 -5.38 2.49
CA MET A 34 -5.73 -5.09 1.05
C MET A 34 -6.16 -3.65 0.72
N ALA A 35 -7.26 -3.16 1.31
CA ALA A 35 -7.72 -1.79 1.10
C ALA A 35 -6.73 -0.75 1.63
N GLY A 36 -6.06 -1.03 2.75
CA GLY A 36 -5.00 -0.18 3.28
C GLY A 36 -3.83 -0.01 2.31
N ALA A 37 -3.50 -1.07 1.57
CA ALA A 37 -2.40 -1.05 0.60
C ALA A 37 -2.66 -0.16 -0.62
N ALA A 38 -3.92 0.21 -0.87
CA ALA A 38 -4.28 1.15 -1.92
C ALA A 38 -4.11 2.62 -1.50
N ILE A 39 -3.91 2.90 -0.21
CA ILE A 39 -3.82 4.29 0.31
C ILE A 39 -2.61 5.04 -0.27
N PRO A 40 -1.36 4.51 -0.24
CA PRO A 40 -0.22 5.23 -0.81
C PRO A 40 -0.36 5.42 -2.32
N ASP A 41 -1.03 4.47 -2.98
CA ASP A 41 -1.28 4.48 -4.41
C ASP A 41 -2.26 5.59 -4.87
N LEU A 42 -2.96 6.25 -3.93
CA LEU A 42 -3.82 7.41 -4.24
C LEU A 42 -3.05 8.58 -4.88
N MET A 43 -1.74 8.70 -4.60
CA MET A 43 -0.88 9.70 -5.23
C MET A 43 -0.88 9.60 -6.77
N LYS A 44 -1.17 8.41 -7.33
CA LYS A 44 -1.27 8.22 -8.78
C LYS A 44 -2.40 9.03 -9.45
N ILE A 45 -3.26 9.68 -8.67
CA ILE A 45 -4.21 10.67 -9.21
C ILE A 45 -3.51 11.78 -10.00
N GLN A 46 -2.24 12.07 -9.71
CA GLN A 46 -1.41 13.00 -10.47
C GLN A 46 -1.31 12.68 -11.97
N ILE A 47 -1.52 11.41 -12.36
CA ILE A 47 -1.53 10.98 -13.77
C ILE A 47 -2.75 11.54 -14.50
N LEU A 48 -3.86 11.74 -13.79
CA LEU A 48 -5.10 12.30 -14.34
C LEU A 48 -5.19 13.81 -14.16
N LEU A 49 -4.71 14.32 -13.02
CA LEU A 49 -4.75 15.72 -12.64
C LEU A 49 -3.36 16.15 -12.18
N ASP A 50 -2.63 16.80 -13.07
CA ASP A 50 -1.28 17.26 -12.80
C ASP A 50 -1.29 18.37 -11.72
N ASP A 51 -0.27 18.37 -10.86
CA ASP A 51 -0.15 19.28 -9.70
C ASP A 51 -0.25 20.74 -10.14
N ASN A 52 0.29 21.05 -11.32
CA ASN A 52 0.28 22.38 -11.95
C ASN A 52 -1.15 22.89 -12.25
N VAL A 53 -2.05 22.00 -12.62
CA VAL A 53 -3.45 22.36 -12.92
C VAL A 53 -4.14 22.76 -11.62
N ILE A 54 -3.95 21.97 -10.56
CA ILE A 54 -4.50 22.24 -9.23
C ILE A 54 -3.91 23.53 -8.65
N GLU A 55 -2.59 23.71 -8.75
CA GLU A 55 -1.90 24.92 -8.30
C GLU A 55 -2.41 26.17 -9.03
N SER A 56 -2.65 26.08 -10.35
CA SER A 56 -3.22 27.19 -11.14
C SER A 56 -4.65 27.55 -10.75
N ILE A 57 -5.45 26.58 -10.28
CA ILE A 57 -6.84 26.78 -9.86
C ILE A 57 -6.90 27.31 -8.42
N LEU A 58 -6.10 26.73 -7.52
CA LEU A 58 -6.12 27.06 -6.09
C LEU A 58 -5.29 28.30 -5.76
N GLY A 59 -4.34 28.69 -6.62
CA GLY A 59 -3.45 29.83 -6.39
C GLY A 59 -2.46 29.63 -5.24
N ILE A 60 -2.26 28.38 -4.80
CA ILE A 60 -1.33 27.99 -3.74
C ILE A 60 -0.46 26.82 -4.19
N PRO A 61 0.81 26.74 -3.75
CA PRO A 61 1.68 25.62 -4.08
C PRO A 61 1.06 24.32 -3.57
N PHE A 62 0.84 23.38 -4.49
CA PHE A 62 0.17 22.12 -4.23
C PHE A 62 1.06 20.94 -4.66
N SER A 63 1.10 19.87 -3.86
CA SER A 63 1.79 18.64 -4.24
C SER A 63 1.08 17.41 -3.68
N TYR A 64 0.94 16.35 -4.50
CA TYR A 64 0.42 15.06 -4.05
C TYR A 64 1.46 14.19 -3.33
N ALA A 65 2.75 14.54 -3.37
CA ALA A 65 3.84 13.76 -2.77
C ALA A 65 3.67 13.40 -1.27
N PRO A 66 3.04 14.23 -0.42
CA PRO A 66 2.82 13.86 0.98
C PRO A 66 1.80 12.73 1.18
N ILE A 67 0.99 12.38 0.17
CA ILE A 67 -0.02 11.32 0.28
C ILE A 67 0.64 9.94 0.43
N SER A 68 1.75 9.72 -0.28
CA SER A 68 2.57 8.51 -0.20
C SER A 68 3.53 8.51 1.01
N SER A 69 3.37 9.44 1.97
CA SER A 69 4.18 9.48 3.20
C SER A 69 3.54 8.70 4.36
N LEU A 70 4.34 8.34 5.36
CA LEU A 70 3.83 7.74 6.61
C LEU A 70 2.72 8.58 7.25
N GLY A 71 2.85 9.90 7.24
CA GLY A 71 1.88 10.84 7.77
C GLY A 71 0.60 10.89 6.96
N GLY A 72 0.71 10.98 5.62
CA GLY A 72 -0.44 10.93 4.71
C GLY A 72 -1.23 9.64 4.89
N VAL A 73 -0.51 8.51 4.96
CA VAL A 73 -1.10 7.20 5.24
C VAL A 73 -1.78 7.14 6.61
N LEU A 74 -1.14 7.63 7.68
CA LEU A 74 -1.72 7.66 9.01
C LEU A 74 -3.00 8.50 9.05
N LEU A 75 -2.99 9.68 8.41
CA LEU A 75 -4.14 10.57 8.34
C LEU A 75 -5.29 9.95 7.53
N ILE A 76 -5.02 9.38 6.37
CA ILE A 76 -6.04 8.76 5.53
C ILE A 76 -6.60 7.50 6.19
N ALA A 77 -5.75 6.63 6.73
CA ALA A 77 -6.18 5.45 7.47
C ALA A 77 -7.00 5.84 8.72
N GLY A 78 -6.59 6.90 9.42
CA GLY A 78 -7.33 7.48 10.54
C GLY A 78 -8.69 8.00 10.11
N GLY A 79 -8.75 8.79 9.03
CA GLY A 79 -9.98 9.32 8.45
C GLY A 79 -10.95 8.20 8.03
N ILE A 80 -10.47 7.18 7.32
CA ILE A 80 -11.26 6.00 6.96
C ILE A 80 -11.80 5.33 8.21
N THR A 81 -10.99 5.19 9.26
CA THR A 81 -11.38 4.54 10.52
C THR A 81 -12.50 5.29 11.24
N VAL A 82 -12.58 6.62 11.13
CA VAL A 82 -13.64 7.44 11.77
C VAL A 82 -15.03 7.07 11.27
N PHE A 83 -15.15 6.62 10.01
CA PHE A 83 -16.42 6.17 9.42
C PHE A 83 -16.91 4.82 9.94
N PHE A 84 -16.12 4.10 10.74
CA PHE A 84 -16.53 2.82 11.32
C PHE A 84 -16.93 2.98 12.79
N GLU A 85 -18.11 2.52 13.17
CA GLU A 85 -18.59 2.64 14.55
C GLU A 85 -17.99 1.58 15.49
N THR A 86 -17.68 0.39 14.98
CA THR A 86 -17.19 -0.74 15.77
C THR A 86 -15.78 -1.16 15.37
N GLN A 87 -14.99 -1.64 16.34
CA GLN A 87 -13.66 -2.24 16.14
C GLN A 87 -12.63 -1.32 15.45
N ARG A 88 -12.78 0.01 15.61
CA ARG A 88 -11.89 1.05 15.06
C ARG A 88 -10.40 0.74 15.18
N ARG A 89 -9.96 0.29 16.36
CA ARG A 89 -8.54 -0.06 16.59
C ARG A 89 -8.06 -1.18 15.68
N ARG A 90 -8.85 -2.24 15.49
CA ARG A 90 -8.48 -3.35 14.60
C ARG A 90 -8.48 -2.90 13.14
N ILE A 91 -9.51 -2.17 12.71
CA ILE A 91 -9.61 -1.64 11.35
C ILE A 91 -8.41 -0.75 11.04
N PHE A 92 -8.08 0.17 11.94
CA PHE A 92 -6.91 1.04 11.82
C PHE A 92 -5.62 0.23 11.72
N SER A 93 -5.41 -0.78 12.58
CA SER A 93 -4.22 -1.63 12.53
C SER A 93 -4.08 -2.38 11.20
N PHE A 94 -5.18 -2.94 10.65
CA PHE A 94 -5.13 -3.63 9.37
C PHE A 94 -4.92 -2.68 8.19
N LEU A 95 -5.57 -1.51 8.20
CA LEU A 95 -5.34 -0.47 7.19
C LEU A 95 -3.88 0.01 7.21
N LEU A 96 -3.35 0.28 8.40
CA LEU A 96 -1.94 0.64 8.58
C LEU A 96 -1.02 -0.47 8.10
N PHE A 97 -1.30 -1.72 8.45
CA PHE A 97 -0.46 -2.84 8.04
C PHE A 97 -0.40 -2.98 6.51
N GLY A 98 -1.54 -2.83 5.83
CA GLY A 98 -1.59 -2.83 4.36
C GLY A 98 -0.84 -1.65 3.74
N ALA A 99 -1.05 -0.46 4.28
CA ALA A 99 -0.41 0.76 3.79
C ALA A 99 1.10 0.77 4.05
N LEU A 100 1.54 0.26 5.20
CA LEU A 100 2.96 0.07 5.52
C LEU A 100 3.59 -1.00 4.64
N SER A 101 2.89 -2.11 4.38
CA SER A 101 3.40 -3.15 3.49
C SER A 101 3.61 -2.63 2.07
N SER A 102 2.67 -1.85 1.55
CA SER A 102 2.81 -1.18 0.24
C SER A 102 3.92 -0.13 0.25
N LEU A 103 4.02 0.70 1.28
CA LEU A 103 5.15 1.64 1.48
C LEU A 103 6.52 0.96 1.51
N VAL A 104 6.62 -0.21 2.14
CA VAL A 104 7.86 -1.01 2.17
C VAL A 104 8.18 -1.55 0.79
N VAL A 105 7.18 -2.07 0.07
CA VAL A 105 7.36 -2.54 -1.31
C VAL A 105 7.74 -1.40 -2.26
N ASP A 106 7.14 -0.21 -2.10
CA ASP A 106 7.52 1.00 -2.83
C ASP A 106 8.93 1.48 -2.45
N GLY A 107 9.33 1.40 -1.19
CA GLY A 107 10.68 1.75 -0.72
C GLY A 107 11.77 0.82 -1.29
N LEU A 108 11.43 -0.41 -1.66
CA LEU A 108 12.35 -1.37 -2.31
C LEU A 108 12.52 -1.10 -3.81
N ARG A 109 11.74 -0.18 -4.39
CA ARG A 109 11.72 0.11 -5.82
C ARG A 109 12.89 0.99 -6.27
N VAL A 110 13.33 0.80 -7.52
CA VAL A 110 14.28 1.69 -8.20
C VAL A 110 13.58 2.98 -8.56
N PHE A 111 14.03 4.08 -7.96
CA PHE A 111 13.72 5.44 -8.42
C PHE A 111 14.92 5.96 -9.22
N ALA A 112 14.65 6.60 -10.37
CA ALA A 112 15.68 7.11 -11.29
C ALA A 112 16.63 8.15 -10.63
N ASP A 113 16.22 8.74 -9.51
CA ASP A 113 16.99 9.74 -8.75
C ASP A 113 17.82 9.15 -7.59
N GLY A 114 17.74 7.84 -7.32
CA GLY A 114 18.46 7.18 -6.22
C GLY A 114 18.02 7.61 -4.81
N ARG A 115 16.93 8.36 -4.69
CA ARG A 115 16.33 8.81 -3.42
C ARG A 115 14.87 8.42 -3.36
N SER A 116 14.37 7.94 -2.23
CA SER A 116 12.93 7.72 -2.04
C SER A 116 12.22 9.07 -1.93
N GLU A 117 10.92 9.09 -2.23
CA GLU A 117 10.03 10.18 -1.81
C GLU A 117 10.02 10.33 -0.28
N PHE A 118 9.38 11.38 0.24
CA PHE A 118 9.37 11.76 1.67
C PHE A 118 8.66 10.73 2.56
N TRP A 119 9.31 9.60 2.78
CA TRP A 119 8.76 8.41 3.43
C TRP A 119 8.35 8.68 4.89
N LEU A 120 9.12 9.51 5.60
CA LEU A 120 8.96 9.79 7.03
C LEU A 120 8.18 11.07 7.34
N TYR A 121 7.66 11.78 6.34
CA TYR A 121 6.87 12.99 6.60
C TYR A 121 5.61 12.64 7.41
N PRO A 122 5.23 13.41 8.46
CA PRO A 122 5.79 14.67 8.94
C PRO A 122 6.88 14.53 10.02
N PHE A 123 7.23 13.32 10.45
CA PHE A 123 8.20 13.10 11.54
C PHE A 123 9.64 13.40 11.11
N SER A 124 9.97 13.24 9.82
CA SER A 124 11.29 13.54 9.29
C SER A 124 11.25 13.87 7.80
N TRP A 125 11.97 14.91 7.39
CA TRP A 125 12.22 15.29 5.99
C TRP A 125 13.33 14.45 5.33
N TRP A 126 13.84 13.43 6.03
CA TRP A 126 14.92 12.60 5.54
C TRP A 126 14.45 11.70 4.40
N ARG A 127 15.15 11.80 3.26
CA ARG A 127 14.95 10.95 2.09
C ARG A 127 15.98 9.82 2.14
N PRO A 128 15.63 8.60 2.57
CA PRO A 128 16.57 7.50 2.58
C PRO A 128 17.02 7.15 1.14
N PRO A 129 18.29 6.75 0.96
CA PRO A 129 18.79 6.25 -0.32
C PRO A 129 18.07 4.94 -0.65
N THR A 130 17.53 4.81 -1.87
CA THR A 130 16.79 3.60 -2.25
C THR A 130 17.74 2.46 -2.63
N PRO A 131 17.43 1.20 -2.24
CA PRO A 131 18.27 0.04 -2.58
C PRO A 131 18.29 -0.33 -4.07
N SER A 132 17.46 0.30 -4.91
CA SER A 132 17.43 0.07 -6.36
C SER A 132 17.23 -1.41 -6.78
N LEU A 133 16.35 -2.15 -6.06
CA LEU A 133 16.21 -3.59 -6.27
C LEU A 133 15.32 -3.98 -7.47
N TYR A 134 14.34 -3.16 -7.89
CA TYR A 134 13.51 -3.46 -9.07
C TYR A 134 12.96 -2.24 -9.83
N VAL A 135 12.93 -2.31 -11.16
CA VAL A 135 12.45 -1.22 -12.04
C VAL A 135 10.92 -1.22 -12.15
N THR A 136 10.34 -0.02 -12.12
CA THR A 136 8.91 0.29 -12.20
C THR A 136 8.12 -0.42 -13.32
N SER A 137 8.80 -0.80 -14.40
CA SER A 137 8.23 -1.36 -15.63
C SER A 137 8.45 -2.86 -15.82
N ASP A 138 9.04 -3.55 -14.85
CA ASP A 138 9.37 -4.96 -15.03
C ASP A 138 8.16 -5.87 -14.73
N VAL A 139 7.57 -6.40 -15.80
CA VAL A 139 6.42 -7.32 -15.80
C VAL A 139 6.71 -8.58 -14.96
N ARG A 140 7.98 -8.94 -14.76
CA ARG A 140 8.39 -10.12 -14.00
C ARG A 140 7.92 -10.06 -12.54
N VAL A 141 7.94 -8.90 -11.89
CA VAL A 141 7.46 -8.75 -10.50
C VAL A 141 5.95 -8.93 -10.39
N LEU A 142 5.20 -8.46 -11.39
CA LEU A 142 3.76 -8.71 -11.42
C LEU A 142 3.46 -10.19 -11.65
N LEU A 143 4.18 -10.84 -12.56
CA LEU A 143 3.99 -12.27 -12.82
C LEU A 143 4.32 -13.12 -11.57
N THR A 144 5.42 -12.82 -10.87
CA THR A 144 5.75 -13.54 -9.63
C THR A 144 4.72 -13.28 -8.53
N ALA A 145 4.26 -12.03 -8.36
CA ALA A 145 3.22 -11.71 -7.38
C ALA A 145 1.90 -12.45 -7.68
N ILE A 146 1.50 -12.52 -8.95
CA ILE A 146 0.31 -13.28 -9.38
C ILE A 146 0.50 -14.76 -9.11
N LEU A 147 1.66 -15.33 -9.47
CA LEU A 147 1.92 -16.76 -9.33
C LEU A 147 1.95 -17.18 -7.86
N VAL A 148 2.62 -16.41 -7.00
CA VAL A 148 2.63 -16.63 -5.54
C VAL A 148 1.22 -16.47 -4.97
N SER A 149 0.47 -15.44 -5.38
CA SER A 149 -0.90 -15.24 -4.92
C SER A 149 -1.84 -16.37 -5.35
N ALA A 150 -1.67 -16.89 -6.57
CA ALA A 150 -2.45 -18.02 -7.07
C ALA A 150 -2.13 -19.30 -6.28
N VAL A 151 -0.85 -19.56 -5.99
CA VAL A 151 -0.44 -20.70 -5.16
C VAL A 151 -1.05 -20.59 -3.76
N VAL A 152 -0.96 -19.42 -3.13
CA VAL A 152 -1.54 -19.18 -1.80
C VAL A 152 -3.06 -19.33 -1.82
N PHE A 153 -3.73 -18.85 -2.87
CA PHE A 153 -5.17 -19.03 -3.03
C PHE A 153 -5.58 -20.50 -3.16
N VAL A 154 -4.84 -21.29 -3.94
CA VAL A 154 -5.10 -22.73 -4.09
C VAL A 154 -4.87 -23.46 -2.76
N LEU A 155 -3.78 -23.14 -2.05
CA LEU A 155 -3.49 -23.72 -0.74
C LEU A 155 -4.55 -23.33 0.31
N ASP A 156 -4.98 -22.07 0.37
CA ASP A 156 -6.06 -21.63 1.28
C ASP A 156 -7.36 -22.36 0.99
N ARG A 157 -7.68 -22.57 -0.30
CA ARG A 157 -8.86 -23.32 -0.70
C ARG A 157 -8.77 -24.79 -0.31
N SER A 158 -7.60 -25.41 -0.44
CA SER A 158 -7.36 -26.80 -0.04
C SER A 158 -7.45 -26.99 1.47
N ASN A 159 -6.87 -26.07 2.25
CA ASN A 159 -6.87 -26.15 3.72
C ASN A 159 -8.28 -25.97 4.34
N ARG A 160 -9.23 -25.40 3.58
CA ARG A 160 -10.63 -25.24 4.01
C ARG A 160 -11.52 -26.43 3.65
N MET A 161 -11.04 -27.35 2.81
CA MET A 161 -11.78 -28.56 2.41
C MET A 161 -11.48 -29.78 3.29
N MET A 162 -10.41 -29.72 4.10
CA MET A 162 -10.14 -30.64 5.22
C MET A 162 -10.77 -30.11 6.51
#